data_AF-A0A1J5BJA0-F1
#
_entry.id   AF-A0A1J5BJA0-F1
#
_cell.length_a   1.000
_cell.length_b   1.000
_cell.length_c   1.000
_cell.angle_alpha   90.00
_cell.angle_beta   90.00
_cell.angle_gamma   90.00
#
_symmetry.space_group_name_H-M   'P 1'
#
loop_
_entity.id
_entity.type
_entity.pdbx_description
1 polymer ?
#
loop_
_entity_poly.entity_id
_entity_poly.type
_entity_poly.pdbx_seq_one_letter_code
_entity_poly.pdbx_strand_id
1 'polypeptide(L)' 'MSKIGHAFLRKAFYMPAMVTLYKTAWGKRFRERLAAAGKPPKLIIGAMMRKLIHVAFGVLKSGKMFDPALHGC' A
#
# COMPACT_ATOMS: atom_id res chain seq x y z
N MET A 1 -11.03 2.67 -9.72
CA MET A 1 -10.80 1.37 -9.08
C MET A 1 -11.64 0.37 -9.84
N SER A 2 -11.03 -0.55 -10.59
CA SER A 2 -11.81 -1.56 -11.31
C SER A 2 -12.62 -2.38 -10.30
N LYS A 3 -13.93 -2.54 -10.52
CA LYS A 3 -14.83 -3.36 -9.67
C LYS A 3 -14.51 -4.86 -9.76
N ILE A 4 -13.64 -5.24 -10.71
CA ILE A 4 -13.31 -6.63 -11.10
C ILE A 4 -12.35 -7.32 -10.10
N GLY A 5 -11.69 -6.58 -9.19
CA GLY A 5 -10.86 -7.21 -8.16
C GLY A 5 -11.67 -7.89 -7.04
N HIS A 6 -11.20 -9.05 -6.55
CA HIS A 6 -11.83 -9.81 -5.45
C HIS A 6 -12.24 -8.89 -4.29
N ALA A 7 -13.54 -8.86 -3.99
CA ALA A 7 -14.11 -8.03 -2.93
C ALA A 7 -13.51 -8.35 -1.54
N PHE A 8 -13.21 -9.63 -1.30
CA PHE A 8 -12.55 -10.10 -0.09
C PHE A 8 -11.19 -9.44 0.11
N LEU A 9 -10.33 -9.44 -0.91
CA LEU A 9 -9.01 -8.80 -0.86
C LEU A 9 -9.12 -7.29 -0.61
N ARG A 10 -10.09 -6.61 -1.22
CA ARG A 10 -10.30 -5.18 -0.94
C ARG A 10 -10.68 -4.92 0.52
N LYS A 11 -11.55 -5.75 1.10
CA LYS A 11 -11.95 -5.63 2.51
C LYS A 11 -10.76 -5.94 3.43
N ALA A 12 -10.04 -7.02 3.16
CA ALA A 12 -8.90 -7.46 3.97
C ALA A 12 -7.76 -6.43 3.98
N PHE A 13 -7.48 -5.77 2.85
CA PHE A 13 -6.37 -4.82 2.73
C PHE A 13 -6.71 -3.36 3.08
N TYR A 14 -7.98 -3.02 3.32
CA TYR A 14 -8.36 -1.65 3.69
C TYR A 14 -7.72 -1.19 5.00
N MET A 15 -7.89 -1.98 6.08
CA MET A 15 -7.33 -1.66 7.39
C MET A 15 -5.78 -1.69 7.39
N PRO A 16 -5.12 -2.71 6.81
CA PRO A 16 -3.67 -2.69 6.62
C PRO A 16 -3.18 -1.45 5.87
N ALA A 17 -3.82 -1.06 4.76
CA ALA A 17 -3.44 0.13 4.00
C ALA A 17 -3.55 1.41 4.84
N MET A 18 -4.61 1.55 5.63
CA MET A 18 -4.78 2.68 6.55
C MET A 18 -3.65 2.69 7.59
N VAL A 19 -3.43 1.59 8.30
CA VAL A 19 -2.37 1.50 9.32
C VAL A 19 -1.01 1.84 8.73
N THR A 20 -0.68 1.28 7.56
CA THR A 20 0.57 1.57 6.87
C THR A 20 0.74 3.05 6.58
N LEU A 21 -0.26 3.72 6.00
CA LEU A 21 -0.17 5.13 5.63
C LEU A 21 0.04 6.08 6.83
N TYR A 22 -0.54 5.75 7.99
CA TYR A 22 -0.53 6.65 9.15
C TYR A 22 0.50 6.29 10.23
N LYS A 23 0.84 5.00 10.38
CA LYS A 23 1.71 4.51 11.48
C LYS A 23 3.14 4.23 11.04
N THR A 24 3.39 3.96 9.76
CA THR A 24 4.75 3.60 9.29
C THR A 24 5.45 4.76 8.60
N ALA A 25 6.76 4.89 8.77
CA ALA A 25 7.54 5.95 8.14
C ALA A 25 7.54 5.87 6.60
N TRP A 26 7.68 4.67 6.05
CA TRP A 26 7.65 4.47 4.59
C TRP A 26 6.26 4.75 4.00
N GLY A 27 5.18 4.39 4.70
CA GLY A 27 3.81 4.66 4.28
C GLY A 27 3.47 6.15 4.31
N LYS A 28 3.98 6.90 5.30
CA LYS A 28 3.87 8.37 5.33
C LYS A 28 4.55 9.01 4.13
N ARG A 29 5.80 8.62 3.83
CA ARG A 29 6.53 9.13 2.67
C ARG A 29 5.81 8.83 1.35
N PHE A 30 5.24 7.62 1.21
CA PHE A 30 4.40 7.27 0.07
C PHE A 30 3.15 8.17 -0.03
N ARG A 31 2.45 8.38 1.09
CA ARG A 31 1.29 9.29 1.14
C ARG A 31 1.65 10.70 0.74
N GLU A 32 2.72 11.25 1.30
CA GLU A 32 3.19 12.62 1.06
C GLU A 32 3.53 12.84 -0.41
N ARG A 33 4.24 11.88 -1.04
CA ARG A 33 4.54 11.95 -2.48
C ARG A 33 3.29 12.00 -3.34
N LEU A 34 2.29 11.16 -3.07
CA LEU A 34 1.05 11.18 -3.86
C LEU A 34 0.17 12.39 -3.53
N ALA A 35 0.17 12.86 -2.28
CA ALA A 35 -0.55 14.07 -1.88
C ALA A 35 0.06 15.32 -2.53
N ALA A 36 1.39 15.41 -2.58
CA ALA A 36 2.11 16.47 -3.30
C ALA A 36 1.80 16.45 -4.80
N ALA A 37 1.57 15.28 -5.38
CA ALA A 37 1.09 15.11 -6.75
C ALA A 37 -0.42 15.41 -6.95
N GLY A 38 -1.09 15.99 -5.94
CA GLY A 38 -2.50 16.40 -6.00
C GLY A 38 -3.50 15.24 -6.03
N LYS A 39 -3.10 14.03 -5.62
CA LYS A 39 -3.99 12.87 -5.70
C LYS A 39 -4.99 12.85 -4.54
N PRO A 40 -6.27 12.53 -4.79
CA PRO A 40 -7.28 12.47 -3.73
C PRO A 40 -7.01 11.31 -2.76
N PRO A 41 -7.33 11.45 -1.45
CA PRO A 41 -7.00 10.47 -0.41
C PRO A 41 -7.46 9.04 -0.71
N LYS A 42 -8.64 8.88 -1.31
CA LYS A 42 -9.20 7.57 -1.69
C LYS A 42 -8.32 6.85 -2.74
N LEU A 43 -7.69 7.59 -3.64
CA LEU A 43 -6.75 7.04 -4.62
C LEU A 43 -5.46 6.59 -3.94
N ILE A 44 -4.97 7.35 -2.96
CA ILE A 44 -3.75 7.01 -2.19
C ILE A 44 -3.95 5.70 -1.44
N ILE A 45 -5.10 5.52 -0.78
CA ILE A 45 -5.44 4.26 -0.10
C ILE A 45 -5.46 3.10 -1.10
N GLY A 46 -6.12 3.27 -2.25
CA GLY A 46 -6.15 2.24 -3.29
C GLY A 46 -4.75 1.89 -3.84
N ALA A 47 -3.89 2.89 -4.02
CA ALA A 47 -2.50 2.68 -4.44
C ALA A 47 -1.70 1.91 -3.38
N MET A 48 -1.90 2.23 -2.10
CA MET A 48 -1.27 1.50 -0.99
C MET A 48 -1.75 0.05 -0.92
N MET A 49 -3.05 -0.22 -1.10
CA MET A 49 -3.58 -1.59 -1.14
C MET A 49 -2.89 -2.42 -2.23
N ARG A 50 -2.74 -1.86 -3.43
CA ARG A 50 -2.02 -2.52 -4.53
C ARG A 50 -0.55 -2.75 -4.17
N LYS A 51 0.12 -1.77 -3.58
CA LYS A 51 1.52 -1.89 -3.14
C LYS A 51 1.69 -3.01 -2.11
N LEU A 52 0.82 -3.09 -1.11
CA LEU A 52 0.87 -4.12 -0.07
C LEU A 52 0.70 -5.53 -0.63
N ILE A 53 -0.17 -5.72 -1.62
CA ILE A 53 -0.33 -7.04 -2.27
C ILE A 53 0.97 -7.46 -2.96
N HIS A 54 1.62 -6.55 -3.69
CA HIS A 54 2.89 -6.84 -4.33
C HIS A 54 4.02 -7.09 -3.34
N VAL A 55 4.06 -6.35 -2.23
CA VAL A 55 5.03 -6.56 -1.15
C VAL A 55 4.83 -7.94 -0.53
N ALA A 56 3.60 -8.31 -0.16
CA ALA A 56 3.30 -9.61 0.42
C ALA A 56 3.68 -10.74 -0.53
N PHE A 57 3.34 -10.61 -1.81
CA PHE A 57 3.74 -11.59 -2.83
C PHE A 57 5.27 -11.66 -3.00
N GLY A 58 5.97 -10.52 -2.98
CA GLY A 58 7.42 -10.46 -3.09
C GLY A 58 8.14 -11.13 -1.92
N VAL A 59 7.67 -10.89 -0.69
CA VAL A 59 8.17 -11.53 0.54
C VAL A 59 7.96 -13.05 0.47
N LEU A 60 6.75 -13.49 0.15
CA LEU A 60 6.42 -14.92 0.06
C LEU A 60 7.23 -15.62 -1.04
N LYS A 61 7.40 -14.98 -2.20
CA LYS A 61 8.14 -15.56 -3.34
C LYS A 61 9.66 -15.57 -3.10
N SER A 62 10.19 -14.53 -2.48
CA SER A 62 11.65 -14.40 -2.27
C SER A 62 12.13 -15.10 -1.00
N GLY A 63 11.24 -15.42 -0.04
CA GLY A 63 11.61 -15.94 1.28
C GLY A 63 12.39 -14.95 2.16
N LYS A 64 12.55 -13.69 1.71
CA LYS A 64 13.28 -12.65 2.43
C LYS A 64 12.30 -11.84 3.28
N MET A 65 12.75 -11.44 4.47
CA MET A 65 11.99 -10.55 5.34
C MET A 65 11.72 -9.21 4.65
N PHE A 66 10.62 -8.57 5.04
CA PHE A 66 10.23 -7.26 4.52
C PHE A 66 11.27 -6.18 4.85
N ASP A 67 11.71 -5.43 3.84
CA ASP A 67 12.59 -4.28 3.99
C ASP A 67 11.83 -2.96 3.70
N PRO A 68 11.56 -2.13 4.72
CA PRO A 68 10.88 -0.84 4.55
C PRO A 68 11.62 0.17 3.67
N ALA A 69 12.95 0.09 3.57
CA ALA A 69 13.76 1.08 2.84
C ALA A 69 13.49 1.06 1.34
N LEU A 70 13.13 -0.11 0.80
CA LEU A 70 12.84 -0.33 -0.62
C LEU A 70 11.48 0.21 -1.08
N HIS A 71 10.67 0.75 -0.17
CA HIS A 71 9.25 1.02 -0.43
C HIS A 71 8.81 2.46 -0.14
N GLY A 72 9.71 3.31 0.36
CA GLY A 72 9.45 4.73 0.64
C GLY A 72 9.67 5.68 -0.54
N CYS A 73 10.15 5.22 -1.70
CA CYS A 73 10.44 6.06 -2.86
C CYS A 73 9.20 6.46 -3.69
#